data_AF-A0A1Z8KUX3-F1
#
_entry.id   AF-A0A1Z8KUX3-F1
#
_cell.length_a   1.000
_cell.length_b   1.000
_cell.length_c   1.000
_cell.angle_alpha   90.00
_cell.angle_beta   90.00
_cell.angle_gamma   90.00
#
_symmetry.space_group_name_H-M   'P 1'
#
loop_
_entity.id
_entity.type
_entity.pdbx_description
1 polymer ?
#
loop_
_entity_poly.entity_id
_entity_poly.type
_entity_poly.pdbx_seq_one_letter_code
_entity_poly.pdbx_strand_id
1 'polypeptide(L)'
;MTDSGASTDNGAYAGYGAPPAHGRFCKGQSGNPRGRPRKPPFELPYDAVFNASITVMQNGQPKQVTVEEALILKIKKDALTGTARATTDLRKLLAIGPKVRQARQAGVPDKFHIRTTEVNSIGEAISALRIVKKLDPYGPNCRYMLEPWIVQLALSRLGDRQLSVEDQQQVYANTRTPHKVDWPDWWVIKRG
;
A
#
# COMPACT_ATOMS: atom_id res chain seq x y z
N MET A 1 66.88 -19.59 55.29
CA MET A 1 67.13 -20.46 54.13
C MET A 1 66.07 -20.17 53.08
N THR A 2 66.55 -19.69 51.93
CA THR A 2 65.95 -19.63 50.58
C THR A 2 65.33 -20.98 50.16
N ASP A 3 64.51 -21.12 49.13
CA ASP A 3 63.68 -20.25 48.30
C ASP A 3 62.74 -21.21 47.53
N SER A 4 61.59 -20.69 47.20
CA SER A 4 60.57 -21.12 46.26
C SER A 4 61.10 -21.70 44.94
N GLY A 5 60.33 -22.64 44.37
CA GLY A 5 59.76 -22.40 43.03
C GLY A 5 60.19 -23.27 41.85
N ALA A 6 59.21 -23.45 40.96
CA ALA A 6 59.23 -23.95 39.57
C ALA A 6 59.16 -25.48 39.39
N SER A 7 58.01 -26.10 39.12
CA SER A 7 57.12 -26.02 37.94
C SER A 7 57.79 -26.45 36.63
N THR A 8 57.37 -27.59 36.09
CA THR A 8 57.25 -27.87 34.64
C THR A 8 56.34 -29.09 34.50
N ASP A 9 55.09 -28.82 34.17
CA ASP A 9 54.55 -28.98 32.82
C ASP A 9 54.14 -30.44 32.57
N ASN A 10 53.07 -30.85 33.24
CA ASN A 10 52.39 -32.09 32.91
C ASN A 10 51.45 -31.80 31.74
N GLY A 11 51.92 -32.21 30.56
CA GLY A 11 51.21 -32.19 29.29
C GLY A 11 49.72 -32.50 29.45
N ALA A 12 48.92 -31.47 29.21
CA ALA A 12 47.47 -31.57 29.23
C ALA A 12 47.02 -32.55 28.14
N TYR A 13 46.65 -33.75 28.56
CA TYR A 13 46.07 -34.82 27.75
C TYR A 13 45.06 -34.27 26.73
N ALA A 14 45.48 -34.25 25.46
CA ALA A 14 44.65 -33.93 24.30
C ALA A 14 43.81 -35.17 23.92
N GLY A 15 42.87 -35.54 24.80
CA GLY A 15 41.91 -36.61 24.58
C GLY A 15 40.59 -36.10 23.98
N TYR A 16 39.77 -37.02 23.49
CA TYR A 16 38.40 -36.73 23.03
C TYR A 16 37.59 -36.06 24.16
N GLY A 17 37.03 -34.87 23.88
CA GLY A 17 36.29 -34.08 24.88
C GLY A 17 37.14 -33.18 25.79
N ALA A 18 38.47 -33.13 25.61
CA ALA A 18 39.39 -32.27 26.37
C ALA A 18 40.06 -31.22 25.45
N PRO A 19 39.32 -30.19 24.97
CA PRO A 19 39.93 -29.17 24.11
C PRO A 19 41.04 -28.40 24.86
N PRO A 20 42.11 -27.97 24.17
CA PRO A 20 43.23 -27.26 24.78
C PRO A 20 42.81 -25.99 25.52
N ALA A 21 43.46 -25.70 26.65
CA ALA A 21 43.08 -24.57 27.51
C ALA A 21 43.09 -23.22 26.78
N HIS A 22 44.03 -23.01 25.85
CA HIS A 22 44.16 -21.78 25.07
C HIS A 22 43.00 -21.52 24.08
N GLY A 23 42.22 -22.56 23.73
CA GLY A 23 41.11 -22.46 22.79
C GLY A 23 39.71 -22.50 23.44
N ARG A 24 39.63 -22.59 24.77
CA ARG A 24 38.34 -22.64 25.48
C ARG A 24 37.73 -21.24 25.56
N PHE A 25 36.41 -21.15 25.36
CA PHE A 25 35.70 -19.91 25.63
C PHE A 25 35.70 -19.60 27.13
N CYS A 26 35.98 -18.35 27.48
CA CYS A 26 35.91 -17.88 28.86
C CYS A 26 34.46 -17.94 29.36
N LYS A 27 34.25 -18.52 30.54
CA LYS A 27 32.93 -18.53 31.18
C LYS A 27 32.43 -17.09 31.36
N GLY A 28 31.25 -16.80 30.85
CA GLY A 28 30.64 -15.46 30.89
C GLY A 28 30.96 -14.57 29.68
N GLN A 29 31.80 -15.02 28.75
CA GLN A 29 32.11 -14.30 27.52
C GLN A 29 31.72 -15.13 26.29
N SER A 30 30.80 -14.60 25.49
CA SER A 30 30.48 -15.19 24.18
C SER A 30 31.69 -15.02 23.24
N GLY A 31 32.06 -16.09 22.52
CA GLY A 31 33.04 -16.02 21.43
C GLY A 31 32.62 -15.12 20.26
N ASN A 32 31.34 -14.71 20.24
CA ASN A 32 30.83 -13.69 19.35
C ASN A 32 30.14 -12.58 20.18
N PRO A 33 30.89 -11.57 20.65
CA PRO A 33 30.35 -10.48 21.48
C PRO A 33 29.29 -9.64 20.76
N ARG A 34 29.36 -9.56 19.42
CA ARG A 34 28.39 -8.85 18.58
C ARG A 34 27.12 -9.66 18.31
N GLY A 35 27.12 -10.94 18.71
CA GLY A 35 26.05 -11.86 18.39
C GLY A 35 25.91 -12.11 16.89
N ARG A 36 24.87 -12.84 16.52
CA ARG A 36 24.54 -13.07 15.11
C ARG A 36 24.18 -11.72 14.47
N PRO A 37 24.82 -11.31 13.37
CA PRO A 37 24.43 -10.07 12.69
C PRO A 37 22.96 -10.14 12.28
N ARG A 38 22.24 -9.03 12.46
CA ARG A 38 20.86 -8.91 11.98
C ARG A 38 20.88 -9.02 10.45
N LYS A 39 20.10 -9.94 9.90
CA LYS A 39 19.89 -10.00 8.44
C LYS A 39 19.26 -8.66 8.01
N PRO A 40 19.73 -8.04 6.92
CA PRO A 40 19.05 -6.89 6.36
C PRO A 40 17.60 -7.28 6.00
N PRO A 41 16.67 -6.32 6.00
CA PRO A 41 15.33 -6.58 5.46
C PRO A 41 15.49 -7.04 4.02
N PHE A 42 15.07 -8.29 3.77
CA PHE A 42 15.00 -8.85 2.42
C PHE A 42 13.58 -8.63 1.92
N GLU A 43 13.43 -7.73 0.97
CA GLU A 43 12.16 -7.51 0.27
C GLU A 43 12.11 -8.47 -0.91
N LEU A 44 11.24 -9.47 -0.82
CA LEU A 44 10.90 -10.30 -1.97
C LEU A 44 10.23 -9.41 -3.01
N PRO A 45 10.59 -9.53 -4.31
CA PRO A 45 9.92 -8.81 -5.39
C PRO A 45 8.54 -9.45 -5.64
N TYR A 46 7.64 -9.30 -4.65
CA TYR A 46 6.36 -9.98 -4.56
C TYR A 46 5.53 -9.72 -5.82
N ASP A 47 5.36 -8.45 -6.17
CA ASP A 47 4.56 -8.06 -7.34
C ASP A 47 5.18 -8.57 -8.64
N ALA A 48 6.50 -8.51 -8.80
CA ALA A 48 7.15 -8.95 -10.02
C ALA A 48 7.03 -10.47 -10.23
N VAL A 49 7.05 -11.25 -9.16
CA VAL A 49 6.98 -12.72 -9.23
C VAL A 49 5.54 -13.23 -9.26
N PHE A 50 4.67 -12.69 -8.41
CA PHE A 50 3.30 -13.20 -8.25
C PHE A 50 2.31 -12.61 -9.25
N ASN A 51 2.54 -11.39 -9.76
CA ASN A 51 1.71 -10.80 -10.83
C ASN A 51 2.17 -11.19 -12.24
N ALA A 52 3.28 -11.92 -12.37
CA ALA A 52 3.68 -12.48 -13.66
C ALA A 52 2.60 -13.44 -14.18
N SER A 53 2.29 -13.34 -15.47
CA SER A 53 1.30 -14.21 -16.12
C SER A 53 1.93 -15.52 -16.57
N ILE A 54 1.21 -16.62 -16.32
CA ILE A 54 1.56 -17.97 -16.76
C ILE A 54 0.36 -18.61 -17.46
N THR A 55 0.63 -19.49 -18.40
CA THR A 55 -0.41 -20.23 -19.12
C THR A 55 -0.78 -21.49 -18.34
N VAL A 56 -2.06 -21.61 -17.98
CA VAL A 56 -2.62 -22.79 -17.30
C VAL A 56 -3.77 -23.35 -18.13
N MET A 57 -3.82 -24.68 -18.26
CA MET A 57 -4.94 -25.35 -18.92
C MET A 57 -6.12 -25.45 -17.96
N GLN A 58 -7.24 -24.82 -18.31
CA GLN A 58 -8.48 -24.86 -17.54
C GLN A 58 -9.59 -25.40 -18.45
N ASN A 59 -10.21 -26.52 -18.07
CA ASN A 59 -11.29 -27.17 -18.84
C ASN A 59 -10.91 -27.45 -20.32
N GLY A 60 -9.65 -27.80 -20.57
CA GLY A 60 -9.15 -28.09 -21.92
C GLY A 60 -8.75 -26.87 -22.75
N GLN A 61 -8.92 -25.65 -22.26
CA GLN A 61 -8.49 -24.42 -22.94
C GLN A 61 -7.28 -23.77 -22.23
N PRO A 62 -6.29 -23.26 -22.98
CA PRO A 62 -5.20 -22.49 -22.40
C PRO A 62 -5.71 -21.13 -21.94
N LYS A 63 -5.43 -20.78 -20.68
CA LYS A 63 -5.78 -19.48 -20.09
C LYS A 63 -4.55 -18.85 -19.46
N GLN A 64 -4.34 -17.56 -19.73
CA GLN A 64 -3.34 -16.76 -19.02
C GLN A 64 -3.90 -16.34 -17.66
N VAL A 65 -3.17 -16.67 -16.61
CA VAL A 65 -3.51 -16.34 -15.21
C VAL A 65 -2.25 -15.91 -14.47
N THR A 66 -2.37 -15.17 -13.37
CA THR A 66 -1.17 -14.85 -12.57
C THR A 66 -0.67 -16.08 -11.82
N VAL A 67 0.59 -16.05 -11.36
CA VAL A 67 1.16 -17.12 -10.52
C VAL A 67 0.35 -17.28 -9.22
N GLU A 68 -0.09 -16.17 -8.62
CA GLU A 68 -0.95 -16.21 -7.43
C GLU A 68 -2.28 -16.91 -7.70
N GLU A 69 -2.97 -16.54 -8.78
CA GLU A 69 -4.24 -17.15 -9.19
C GLU A 69 -4.09 -18.65 -9.46
N ALA A 70 -3.03 -19.03 -10.17
CA ALA A 70 -2.74 -20.42 -10.47
C ALA A 70 -2.53 -21.26 -9.19
N LEU A 71 -1.85 -20.70 -8.19
CA LEU A 71 -1.63 -21.37 -6.91
C LEU A 71 -2.95 -21.59 -6.16
N ILE A 72 -3.83 -20.58 -6.12
CA ILE A 72 -5.16 -20.69 -5.50
C ILE A 72 -5.99 -21.77 -6.20
N LEU A 73 -5.98 -21.79 -7.55
CA LEU A 73 -6.69 -22.80 -8.34
C LEU A 73 -6.17 -24.21 -8.07
N LYS A 74 -4.85 -24.38 -7.92
CA LYS A 74 -4.24 -25.66 -7.58
C LYS A 74 -4.65 -26.14 -6.18
N ILE A 75 -4.55 -25.27 -5.17
CA ILE A 75 -4.97 -25.59 -3.80
C ILE A 75 -6.44 -25.99 -3.76
N LYS A 76 -7.30 -25.25 -4.49
CA LYS A 76 -8.72 -25.60 -4.64
C LYS A 76 -8.91 -27.00 -5.23
N LYS A 77 -8.22 -27.32 -6.32
CA LYS A 77 -8.31 -28.63 -6.97
C LYS A 77 -7.87 -29.75 -6.03
N ASP A 78 -6.69 -29.61 -5.41
CA ASP A 78 -6.09 -30.62 -4.55
C ASP A 78 -6.91 -30.86 -3.25
N ALA A 79 -7.57 -29.81 -2.74
CA ALA A 79 -8.49 -29.90 -1.62
C ALA A 79 -9.77 -30.65 -1.99
N LEU A 80 -10.35 -30.38 -3.17
CA LEU A 80 -11.53 -31.08 -3.67
C LEU A 80 -11.26 -32.57 -3.96
N THR A 81 -10.02 -32.92 -4.29
CA THR A 81 -9.59 -34.33 -4.45
C THR A 81 -9.25 -35.03 -3.12
N GLY A 82 -9.33 -34.33 -1.98
CA GLY A 82 -9.26 -34.96 -0.64
C GLY A 82 -7.90 -34.91 0.06
N THR A 83 -6.95 -34.08 -0.37
CA THR A 83 -5.67 -33.97 0.34
C THR A 83 -5.81 -33.12 1.61
N ALA A 84 -5.57 -33.72 2.79
CA ALA A 84 -5.80 -33.06 4.09
C ALA A 84 -5.07 -31.71 4.26
N ARG A 85 -3.86 -31.60 3.70
CA ARG A 85 -3.06 -30.37 3.73
C ARG A 85 -3.66 -29.27 2.86
N ALA A 86 -4.07 -29.58 1.62
CA ALA A 86 -4.71 -28.60 0.75
C ALA A 86 -6.08 -28.17 1.28
N THR A 87 -6.85 -29.08 1.91
CA THR A 87 -8.12 -28.74 2.57
C THR A 87 -7.90 -27.74 3.71
N THR A 88 -6.84 -27.95 4.50
CA THR A 88 -6.47 -27.01 5.58
C THR A 88 -6.07 -25.65 5.02
N ASP A 89 -5.28 -25.62 3.96
CA ASP A 89 -4.82 -24.37 3.33
C ASP A 89 -5.98 -23.64 2.63
N LEU A 90 -6.87 -24.35 1.94
CA LEU A 90 -8.10 -23.80 1.37
C LEU A 90 -9.00 -23.21 2.46
N ARG A 91 -9.13 -23.86 3.63
CA ARG A 91 -9.90 -23.33 4.75
C ARG A 91 -9.35 -21.99 5.26
N LYS A 92 -8.01 -21.86 5.32
CA LYS A 92 -7.36 -20.58 5.69
C LYS A 92 -7.65 -19.50 4.64
N LEU A 93 -7.53 -19.82 3.36
CA LEU A 93 -7.85 -18.89 2.27
C LEU A 93 -9.32 -18.43 2.30
N LEU A 94 -10.25 -19.36 2.54
CA LEU A 94 -11.67 -19.05 2.68
C LEU A 94 -11.97 -18.19 3.91
N ALA A 95 -11.22 -18.33 5.01
CA ALA A 95 -11.35 -17.47 6.19
C ALA A 95 -10.84 -16.03 5.95
N ILE A 96 -9.92 -15.84 5.00
CA ILE A 96 -9.42 -14.53 4.58
C ILE A 96 -10.40 -13.84 3.61
N GLY A 97 -11.08 -14.62 2.77
CA GLY A 97 -12.03 -14.14 1.76
C GLY A 97 -13.06 -13.09 2.24
N PRO A 98 -13.73 -13.27 3.40
CA PRO A 98 -14.65 -12.26 3.96
C PRO A 98 -13.96 -10.93 4.26
N LYS A 99 -12.72 -10.95 4.74
CA LYS A 99 -11.96 -9.72 5.07
C LYS A 99 -11.52 -8.98 3.82
N VAL A 100 -11.12 -9.69 2.76
CA VAL A 100 -10.75 -9.08 1.47
C VAL A 100 -11.99 -8.58 0.73
N ARG A 101 -13.11 -9.30 0.80
CA ARG A 101 -14.40 -8.84 0.26
C ARG A 101 -14.90 -7.62 1.01
N GLN A 102 -14.85 -7.61 2.34
CA GLN A 102 -15.18 -6.44 3.16
C GLN A 102 -14.20 -5.28 2.92
N ALA A 103 -12.90 -5.52 2.70
CA ALA A 103 -11.93 -4.49 2.34
C ALA A 103 -12.15 -3.94 0.91
N ARG A 104 -12.51 -4.80 -0.06
CA ARG A 104 -12.93 -4.37 -1.40
C ARG A 104 -14.27 -3.61 -1.37
N GLN A 105 -15.22 -4.04 -0.54
CA GLN A 105 -16.48 -3.35 -0.28
C GLN A 105 -16.31 -2.09 0.59
N ALA A 106 -15.20 -1.96 1.30
CA ALA A 106 -14.80 -0.73 2.00
C ALA A 106 -14.04 0.24 1.06
N GLY A 107 -13.43 -0.27 -0.01
CA GLY A 107 -12.74 0.52 -1.05
C GLY A 107 -13.60 0.89 -2.26
N VAL A 108 -14.72 0.19 -2.49
CA VAL A 108 -15.80 0.64 -3.37
C VAL A 108 -16.86 1.25 -2.45
N PRO A 109 -17.25 2.54 -2.57
CA PRO A 109 -18.27 3.08 -1.70
C PRO A 109 -19.62 2.38 -1.97
N ASP A 110 -19.93 1.36 -1.16
CA ASP A 110 -21.16 0.55 -1.21
C ASP A 110 -22.40 1.31 -0.68
N LYS A 111 -22.28 2.63 -0.50
CA LYS A 111 -23.42 3.51 -0.26
C LYS A 111 -23.30 4.72 -1.17
N PHE A 112 -23.98 4.67 -2.31
CA PHE A 112 -24.60 5.88 -2.81
C PHE A 112 -25.59 6.31 -1.73
N HIS A 113 -25.21 7.27 -0.90
CA HIS A 113 -26.22 8.09 -0.24
C HIS A 113 -26.91 8.87 -1.37
N ILE A 114 -27.91 8.25 -2.01
CA ILE A 114 -28.96 9.03 -2.66
C ILE A 114 -29.70 9.67 -1.50
N ARG A 115 -29.13 10.77 -0.97
CA ARG A 115 -29.90 11.72 -0.22
C ARG A 115 -30.81 12.33 -1.27
N THR A 116 -32.01 11.80 -1.40
CA THR A 116 -33.15 12.61 -1.82
C THR A 116 -33.42 13.55 -0.65
N THR A 117 -32.50 14.50 -0.44
CA THR A 117 -32.87 15.73 0.23
C THR A 117 -33.79 16.42 -0.75
N GLU A 118 -34.91 16.97 -0.29
CA GLU A 118 -35.55 18.04 -1.02
C GLU A 118 -34.44 19.08 -1.27
N VAL A 119 -33.92 19.15 -2.50
CA VAL A 119 -32.82 20.03 -2.84
C VAL A 119 -33.44 21.42 -2.92
N ASN A 120 -33.76 22.00 -1.76
CA ASN A 120 -34.30 23.34 -1.66
C ASN A 120 -33.24 24.39 -2.08
N SER A 121 -32.01 23.96 -2.45
CA SER A 121 -31.02 24.78 -3.14
C SER A 121 -30.01 23.92 -3.91
N ILE A 122 -29.79 24.25 -5.19
CA ILE A 122 -28.76 23.67 -6.09
C ILE A 122 -27.38 23.56 -5.39
N GLY A 123 -27.07 24.50 -4.49
CA GLY A 123 -25.83 24.51 -3.73
C GLY A 123 -25.59 23.27 -2.87
N GLU A 124 -26.63 22.67 -2.30
CA GLU A 124 -26.48 21.46 -1.47
C GLU A 124 -26.17 20.23 -2.31
N ALA A 125 -26.82 20.07 -3.46
CA ALA A 125 -26.55 18.95 -4.38
C ALA A 125 -25.12 19.01 -4.92
N ILE A 126 -24.68 20.17 -5.38
CA ILE A 126 -23.33 20.35 -5.93
C ILE A 126 -22.27 20.22 -4.80
N SER A 127 -22.61 20.60 -3.56
CA SER A 127 -21.76 20.36 -2.39
C SER A 127 -21.67 18.86 -2.04
N ALA A 128 -22.78 18.10 -2.14
CA ALA A 128 -22.78 16.66 -1.89
C ALA A 128 -21.91 15.90 -2.91
N LEU A 129 -21.86 16.37 -4.15
CA LEU A 129 -20.97 15.85 -5.20
C LEU A 129 -19.50 16.27 -5.03
N ARG A 130 -19.17 17.05 -3.99
CA ARG A 130 -17.82 17.58 -3.73
C ARG A 130 -17.27 18.44 -4.87
N ILE A 131 -18.16 19.03 -5.66
CA ILE A 131 -17.83 19.94 -6.77
C ILE A 131 -17.54 21.33 -6.22
N VAL A 132 -18.32 21.77 -5.23
CA VAL A 132 -18.13 23.05 -4.52
C VAL A 132 -17.89 22.84 -3.03
N LYS A 133 -17.28 23.84 -2.41
CA LYS A 133 -17.12 23.95 -0.96
C LYS A 133 -17.71 25.26 -0.46
N LYS A 134 -18.49 25.20 0.62
CA LYS A 134 -19.05 26.37 1.29
C LYS A 134 -17.94 27.09 2.08
N LEU A 135 -17.62 28.32 1.69
CA LEU A 135 -16.75 29.23 2.44
C LEU A 135 -17.60 29.99 3.46
N ASP A 136 -17.06 30.15 4.67
CA ASP A 136 -17.72 30.82 5.79
C ASP A 136 -19.17 30.36 6.03
N PRO A 137 -19.40 29.08 6.38
CA PRO A 137 -20.74 28.47 6.37
C PRO A 137 -21.78 29.14 7.28
N TYR A 138 -21.31 29.85 8.31
CA TYR A 138 -22.11 30.46 9.37
C TYR A 138 -21.97 32.00 9.41
N GLY A 139 -21.19 32.58 8.50
CA GLY A 139 -20.97 34.02 8.45
C GLY A 139 -21.80 34.73 7.37
N PRO A 140 -21.81 36.07 7.38
CA PRO A 140 -22.56 36.88 6.43
C PRO A 140 -22.05 36.76 4.99
N ASN A 141 -20.80 36.31 4.80
CA ASN A 141 -20.14 36.15 3.51
C ASN A 141 -20.15 34.69 3.01
N CYS A 142 -21.14 33.92 3.45
CA CYS A 142 -21.36 32.55 3.01
C CYS A 142 -21.47 32.47 1.48
N ARG A 143 -20.48 31.83 0.83
CA ARG A 143 -20.49 31.60 -0.62
C ARG A 143 -19.92 30.23 -0.98
N TYR A 144 -20.37 29.68 -2.10
CA TYR A 144 -19.79 28.46 -2.66
C TYR A 144 -18.57 28.79 -3.51
N MET A 145 -17.52 27.98 -3.38
CA MET A 145 -16.33 28.05 -4.23
C MET A 145 -16.10 26.70 -4.92
N LEU A 146 -15.74 26.74 -6.19
CA LEU A 146 -15.39 25.57 -7.00
C LEU A 146 -14.09 24.93 -6.47
N GLU A 147 -14.07 23.60 -6.39
CA GLU A 147 -12.83 22.87 -6.14
C GLU A 147 -11.94 22.83 -7.40
N PRO A 148 -10.60 22.77 -7.28
CA PRO A 148 -9.70 22.77 -8.43
C PRO A 148 -9.97 21.67 -9.46
N TRP A 149 -10.33 20.47 -8.99
CA TRP A 149 -10.51 19.30 -9.84
C TRP A 149 -11.65 19.47 -10.85
N ILE A 150 -12.76 20.13 -10.47
CA ILE A 150 -13.88 20.33 -11.39
C ILE A 150 -13.52 21.37 -12.45
N VAL A 151 -12.70 22.36 -12.09
CA VAL A 151 -12.20 23.37 -13.03
C VAL A 151 -11.27 22.72 -14.05
N GLN A 152 -10.33 21.89 -13.61
CA GLN A 152 -9.46 21.11 -14.51
C GLN A 152 -10.28 20.21 -15.44
N LEU A 153 -11.31 19.53 -14.90
CA LEU A 153 -12.17 18.67 -15.68
C LEU A 153 -13.04 19.44 -16.68
N ALA A 154 -13.46 20.66 -16.36
CA ALA A 154 -14.18 21.52 -17.29
C ALA A 154 -13.25 22.03 -18.40
N LEU A 155 -12.02 22.42 -18.06
CA LEU A 155 -11.00 22.86 -19.01
C LEU A 155 -10.63 21.76 -20.00
N SER A 156 -10.49 20.50 -19.54
CA SER A 156 -10.21 19.38 -20.44
C SER A 156 -11.33 19.07 -21.43
N ARG A 157 -12.58 19.40 -21.07
CA ARG A 157 -13.76 19.25 -21.95
C ARG A 157 -13.95 20.42 -22.90
N LEU A 158 -13.36 21.58 -22.60
CA LEU A 158 -13.48 22.79 -23.39
C LEU A 158 -12.79 22.65 -24.77
N GLY A 159 -11.75 21.80 -24.85
CA GLY A 159 -11.01 21.54 -26.08
C GLY A 159 -10.34 22.81 -26.62
N ASP A 160 -10.56 23.10 -27.91
CA ASP A 160 -9.98 24.27 -28.59
C ASP A 160 -10.72 25.59 -28.30
N ARG A 161 -11.85 25.54 -27.58
CA ARG A 161 -12.60 26.75 -27.25
C ARG A 161 -11.88 27.54 -26.17
N GLN A 162 -11.70 28.83 -26.39
CA GLN A 162 -11.08 29.75 -25.44
C GLN A 162 -12.17 30.58 -24.73
N LEU A 163 -12.02 30.75 -23.42
CA LEU A 163 -12.91 31.59 -22.60
C LEU A 163 -12.52 33.07 -22.74
N SER A 164 -13.51 33.96 -22.69
CA SER A 164 -13.27 35.39 -22.67
C SER A 164 -12.49 35.80 -21.41
N VAL A 165 -11.81 36.94 -21.44
CA VAL A 165 -11.03 37.43 -20.27
C VAL A 165 -11.93 37.65 -19.05
N GLU A 166 -13.18 38.08 -19.27
CA GLU A 166 -14.19 38.25 -18.23
C GLU A 166 -14.59 36.90 -17.61
N ASP A 167 -14.85 35.89 -18.44
CA ASP A 167 -15.18 34.55 -17.96
C ASP A 167 -13.99 33.91 -17.20
N GLN A 168 -12.77 34.14 -17.69
CA GLN A 168 -11.56 33.69 -17.01
C GLN A 168 -11.46 34.31 -15.61
N GLN A 169 -11.76 35.61 -15.47
CA GLN A 169 -11.76 36.29 -14.18
C GLN A 169 -12.84 35.73 -13.25
N GLN A 170 -14.04 35.45 -13.78
CA GLN A 170 -15.13 34.87 -13.01
C GLN A 170 -14.79 33.46 -12.51
N VAL A 171 -14.23 32.60 -13.37
CA VAL A 171 -13.81 31.25 -12.98
C VAL A 171 -12.70 31.32 -11.93
N TYR A 172 -11.71 32.18 -12.13
CA TYR A 172 -10.60 32.35 -11.19
C TYR A 172 -11.08 32.82 -9.81
N ALA A 173 -11.94 33.84 -9.76
CA ALA A 173 -12.47 34.41 -8.52
C ALA A 173 -13.36 33.44 -7.73
N ASN A 174 -14.04 32.53 -8.42
CA ASN A 174 -14.93 31.53 -7.80
C ASN A 174 -14.26 30.18 -7.56
N THR A 175 -12.96 30.04 -7.84
CA THR A 175 -12.18 28.82 -7.54
C THR A 175 -11.55 28.94 -6.15
N ARG A 176 -11.71 27.91 -5.30
CA ARG A 176 -11.25 27.93 -3.91
C ARG A 176 -9.74 28.07 -3.77
N THR A 177 -8.99 27.33 -4.59
CA THR A 177 -7.52 27.36 -4.61
C THR A 177 -7.04 27.37 -6.05
N PRO A 178 -7.07 28.53 -6.74
CA PRO A 178 -6.80 28.62 -8.17
C PRO A 178 -5.34 28.28 -8.51
N HIS A 179 -4.40 28.46 -7.58
CA HIS A 179 -3.00 28.05 -7.75
C HIS A 179 -2.78 26.53 -7.85
N LYS A 180 -3.81 25.71 -7.59
CA LYS A 180 -3.75 24.25 -7.74
C LYS A 180 -4.33 23.76 -9.07
N VAL A 181 -4.80 24.67 -9.91
CA VAL A 181 -5.34 24.35 -11.23
C VAL A 181 -4.23 24.52 -12.25
N ASP A 182 -4.09 23.53 -13.12
CA ASP A 182 -3.21 23.61 -14.28
C ASP A 182 -3.90 24.44 -15.36
N TRP A 183 -3.65 25.74 -15.36
CA TRP A 183 -4.26 26.68 -16.30
C TRP A 183 -3.63 26.56 -17.68
N PRO A 184 -4.42 26.52 -18.77
CA PRO A 184 -3.88 26.44 -20.12
C PRO A 184 -3.08 27.69 -20.51
N ASP A 185 -2.26 27.59 -21.54
CA ASP A 185 -1.34 28.66 -21.95
C ASP A 185 -2.06 29.93 -22.39
N TRP A 186 -3.22 29.79 -23.04
CA TRP A 186 -4.07 30.90 -23.46
C TRP A 186 -4.79 31.62 -22.31
N TRP A 187 -4.71 31.09 -21.08
CA TRP A 187 -5.33 31.69 -19.91
C TRP A 187 -4.52 32.91 -19.43
N VAL A 188 -5.10 34.09 -19.55
CA VAL A 188 -4.45 35.38 -19.27
C VAL A 188 -4.51 35.71 -17.77
N ILE A 189 -5.60 35.35 -17.10
CA ILE A 189 -5.81 35.62 -15.67
C ILE A 189 -5.06 34.59 -14.81
N LYS A 190 -3.75 34.77 -14.68
CA LYS A 190 -2.88 34.05 -13.74
C LYS A 190 -2.34 35.12 -12.79
N ARG A 191 -2.89 35.26 -11.58
CA ARG A 191 -2.41 36.35 -10.71
C ARG A 191 -1.08 35.96 -10.06
N GLY A 192 -0.03 36.70 -10.44
CA GLY A 192 1.17 37.11 -9.69
C GLY A 192 1.74 36.17 -8.65
#